data_AF-A0A1N6HED8-F1
#
_entry.id   AF-A0A1N6HED8-F1
#
_cell.length_a   1.000
_cell.length_b   1.000
_cell.length_c   1.000
_cell.angle_alpha   90.00
_cell.angle_beta   90.00
_cell.angle_gamma   90.00
#
_symmetry.space_group_name_H-M   'P 1'
#
loop_
_entity.id
_entity.type
_entity.pdbx_description
1 polymer ?
#
loop_
_entity_poly.entity_id
_entity_poly.type
_entity_poly.pdbx_seq_one_letter_code
_entity_poly.pdbx_strand_id
1 'polypeptide(L)'
;MLIQVSKEFKKKSNSAIFSIILFIIVYILLFLSAIALTIGCIAAGLWIISIKPMFFTVMIGIGLASLGILISYFLIKFLFKKHINDRSDLTEITRNDEPQLFQVIDEIVKEAGTDFPKKVYLAYDVNASVFYDSSFWSMFLPIKKNLIIGIGLVNACTKQELKAILAHEFGHFSQRSMKVGGYVYNVNQIIFNLVNEDESYRNTVQDWANASGYFAIFAELAIKITQAIQWILRKMYSFVNIRHMALSREMEFHADEVAANIAGSIALEESLLRLDLAGNSYSSVIDFYNSKIEESQTSKNIYKEQNFVMNFLAKESELELKYDLPVVKISEAGLFNKSKLIIENQWASHPSTEDRIAKLQQLNIIKDYDNNSARTLFKNIDATEEKLTTKIFSNVQYEKPKSELDLDTFQNEFEKNYNKDTFDKIFNNYYDNKNPNQFDLNSSTPSENVSNFEDLFSKEKVELVYTLIALENDKNTISSIADKTIDIKTFDYDGRKYKAKEAKILTPKLDEQIKKLQEEITQNDINTF
;
A
#
# COMPACT_ATOMS: atom_id res chain seq x y z
N MET A 1 -24.18 -8.02 12.60
CA MET A 1 -24.89 -8.41 11.37
C MET A 1 -24.04 -9.44 10.64
N LEU A 2 -24.60 -10.59 10.25
CA LEU A 2 -23.86 -11.59 9.47
C LEU A 2 -24.17 -11.39 7.99
N ILE A 3 -23.39 -10.53 7.33
CA ILE A 3 -23.50 -10.30 5.89
C ILE A 3 -23.10 -11.58 5.17
N GLN A 4 -23.94 -12.06 4.25
CA GLN A 4 -23.67 -13.28 3.52
C GLN A 4 -22.68 -13.02 2.39
N VAL A 5 -21.50 -13.63 2.47
CA VAL A 5 -20.52 -13.55 1.38
C VAL A 5 -21.05 -14.07 0.05
N SER A 6 -20.68 -13.37 -1.03
CA SER A 6 -21.04 -13.70 -2.40
C SER A 6 -20.60 -15.12 -2.81
N LYS A 7 -21.26 -15.68 -3.83
CA LYS A 7 -20.84 -16.97 -4.40
C LYS A 7 -19.40 -16.92 -4.93
N GLU A 8 -19.01 -15.79 -5.49
CA GLU A 8 -17.65 -15.56 -6.00
C GLU A 8 -16.64 -15.53 -4.87
N PHE A 9 -16.90 -14.79 -3.80
CA PHE A 9 -16.10 -14.79 -2.58
C PHE A 9 -15.88 -16.22 -2.07
N LYS A 10 -16.94 -17.02 -1.92
CA LYS A 10 -16.83 -18.44 -1.49
C LYS A 10 -15.95 -19.26 -2.44
N LYS A 11 -16.11 -19.09 -3.76
CA LYS A 11 -15.32 -19.80 -4.77
C LYS A 11 -13.84 -19.41 -4.71
N LYS A 12 -13.52 -18.11 -4.64
CA LYS A 12 -12.14 -17.62 -4.54
C LYS A 12 -11.49 -18.02 -3.21
N SER A 13 -12.26 -17.94 -2.13
CA SER A 13 -11.89 -18.38 -0.78
C SER A 13 -11.48 -19.86 -0.77
N ASN A 14 -12.32 -20.76 -1.28
CA ASN A 14 -12.00 -22.19 -1.39
C ASN A 14 -10.75 -22.46 -2.24
N SER A 15 -10.59 -21.74 -3.35
CA SER A 15 -9.40 -21.84 -4.20
C SER A 15 -8.13 -21.45 -3.43
N ALA A 16 -8.18 -20.34 -2.68
CA ALA A 16 -7.06 -19.87 -1.89
C ALA A 16 -6.69 -20.84 -0.75
N ILE A 17 -7.68 -21.36 -0.02
CA ILE A 17 -7.47 -22.38 1.03
C ILE A 17 -6.81 -23.63 0.45
N PHE A 18 -7.33 -24.13 -0.68
CA PHE A 18 -6.75 -25.30 -1.35
C PHE A 18 -5.27 -25.08 -1.69
N SER A 19 -4.92 -23.89 -2.20
CA SER A 19 -3.52 -23.60 -2.53
C SER A 19 -2.61 -23.52 -1.30
N ILE A 20 -3.13 -23.05 -0.16
CA ILE A 20 -2.43 -23.06 1.11
C ILE A 20 -2.21 -24.48 1.63
N ILE A 21 -3.25 -25.32 1.61
CA ILE A 21 -3.14 -26.73 2.02
C ILE A 21 -2.07 -27.44 1.18
N LEU A 22 -2.10 -27.22 -0.14
CA LEU A 22 -1.08 -27.77 -1.04
C LEU A 22 0.32 -27.26 -0.70
N PHE A 23 0.48 -25.96 -0.41
CA PHE A 23 1.75 -25.40 0.04
C PHE A 23 2.25 -26.09 1.31
N ILE A 24 1.39 -26.26 2.32
CA ILE A 24 1.74 -26.90 3.59
C ILE A 24 2.18 -28.35 3.37
N ILE A 25 1.47 -29.11 2.53
CA ILE A 25 1.84 -30.49 2.19
C ILE A 25 3.24 -30.52 1.55
N VAL A 26 3.49 -29.67 0.55
CA VAL A 26 4.80 -29.59 -0.11
C VAL A 26 5.90 -29.19 0.88
N TYR A 27 5.62 -28.23 1.78
CA TYR A 27 6.57 -27.81 2.80
C TYR A 27 6.88 -28.94 3.79
N ILE A 28 5.88 -29.70 4.25
CA ILE A 28 6.07 -30.87 5.13
C ILE A 28 6.90 -31.94 4.41
N LEU A 29 6.64 -32.21 3.13
CA LEU A 29 7.43 -33.17 2.35
C LEU A 29 8.89 -32.73 2.22
N LEU A 30 9.14 -31.45 1.95
CA LEU A 30 10.49 -30.88 1.91
C LEU A 30 11.19 -30.98 3.28
N PHE A 31 10.45 -30.71 4.35
CA PHE A 31 10.95 -30.80 5.73
C PHE A 31 11.32 -32.24 6.12
N LEU A 32 10.44 -33.21 5.86
CA LEU A 32 10.71 -34.63 6.09
C LEU A 32 11.88 -35.13 5.25
N SER A 33 11.97 -34.68 3.98
CA SER A 33 13.09 -35.02 3.09
C SER A 33 14.42 -34.46 3.62
N ALA A 34 14.43 -33.24 4.16
CA ALA A 34 15.61 -32.63 4.78
C ALA A 34 16.06 -33.37 6.05
N ILE A 35 15.11 -33.78 6.90
CA ILE A 35 15.41 -34.61 8.07
C ILE A 35 16.00 -35.96 7.65
N ALA A 36 15.36 -36.66 6.71
CA ALA A 36 15.83 -37.94 6.20
C ALA A 36 17.24 -37.81 5.59
N LEU A 37 17.48 -36.76 4.80
CA LEU A 37 18.80 -36.44 4.25
C LEU A 37 19.82 -36.18 5.36
N THR A 38 19.44 -35.46 6.42
CA THR A 38 20.33 -35.17 7.55
C THR A 38 20.74 -36.44 8.27
N ILE A 39 19.79 -37.32 8.57
CA ILE A 39 20.06 -38.62 9.19
C ILE A 39 20.98 -39.45 8.28
N GLY A 40 20.69 -39.50 6.98
CA GLY A 40 21.51 -40.21 5.99
C GLY A 40 22.95 -39.66 5.90
N CYS A 41 23.11 -38.34 5.88
CA CYS A 41 24.41 -37.68 5.85
C CYS A 41 25.24 -37.93 7.12
N ILE A 42 24.61 -37.89 8.30
CA ILE A 42 25.28 -38.19 9.57
C ILE A 42 25.68 -39.67 9.61
N ALA A 43 24.79 -40.59 9.25
CA ALA A 43 25.08 -42.02 9.22
C ALA A 43 26.21 -42.34 8.23
N ALA A 44 26.19 -41.75 7.03
CA ALA A 44 27.25 -41.89 6.03
C ALA A 44 28.59 -41.32 6.54
N GLY A 45 28.57 -40.16 7.20
CA GLY A 45 29.75 -39.57 7.80
C GLY A 45 30.37 -40.45 8.89
N LEU A 46 29.54 -40.98 9.81
CA LEU A 46 29.98 -41.92 10.85
C LEU A 46 30.54 -43.22 10.25
N TRP A 47 29.92 -43.73 9.18
CA TRP A 47 30.39 -44.93 8.50
C TRP A 47 31.75 -44.73 7.84
N ILE A 48 31.96 -43.61 7.13
CA ILE A 48 33.25 -43.24 6.53
C ILE A 48 34.36 -43.15 7.60
N ILE A 49 34.06 -42.53 8.74
CA ILE A 49 35.00 -42.43 9.87
C ILE A 49 35.32 -43.82 10.43
N SER A 50 34.32 -44.69 10.56
CA SER A 50 34.46 -46.03 11.13
C SER A 50 35.30 -46.97 10.26
N ILE A 51 35.28 -46.81 8.93
CA ILE A 51 36.09 -47.63 8.01
C ILE A 51 37.59 -47.39 8.22
N LYS A 52 38.00 -46.12 8.38
CA LYS A 52 39.42 -45.78 8.56
C LYS A 52 39.54 -44.43 9.28
N PRO A 53 39.69 -44.40 10.62
CA PRO A 53 39.68 -43.15 11.37
C PRO A 53 41.00 -42.38 11.16
N MET A 54 40.99 -41.43 10.24
CA MET A 54 42.09 -40.50 9.96
C MET A 54 41.56 -39.07 9.85
N PHE A 55 42.46 -38.08 9.89
CA PHE A 55 42.09 -36.67 9.78
C PHE A 55 41.16 -36.37 8.59
N PHE A 56 41.51 -36.85 7.38
CA PHE A 56 40.69 -36.61 6.18
C PHE A 56 39.30 -37.24 6.24
N THR A 57 39.16 -38.46 6.74
CA THR A 57 37.85 -39.13 6.86
C THR A 57 36.98 -38.47 7.93
N VAL A 58 37.59 -37.94 8.99
CA VAL A 58 36.90 -37.12 10.00
C VAL A 58 36.41 -35.81 9.39
N MET A 59 37.24 -35.11 8.63
CA MET A 59 36.83 -33.87 7.94
C MET A 59 35.69 -34.10 6.93
N ILE A 60 35.75 -35.19 6.15
CA ILE A 60 34.67 -35.57 5.22
C ILE A 60 33.39 -35.94 5.98
N GLY A 61 33.50 -36.70 7.08
CA GLY A 61 32.35 -37.09 7.88
C GLY A 61 31.65 -35.89 8.53
N ILE A 62 32.41 -34.95 9.08
CA ILE A 62 31.90 -33.68 9.61
C ILE A 62 31.30 -32.83 8.48
N GLY A 63 31.96 -32.75 7.33
CA GLY A 63 31.46 -32.07 6.14
C GLY A 63 30.10 -32.60 5.69
N LEU A 64 29.95 -33.92 5.59
CA LEU A 64 28.67 -34.57 5.27
C LEU A 64 27.60 -34.29 6.32
N ALA A 65 27.92 -34.43 7.61
CA ALA A 65 26.97 -34.10 8.67
C ALA A 65 26.53 -32.63 8.59
N SER A 66 27.46 -31.72 8.35
CA SER A 66 27.18 -30.28 8.21
C SER A 66 26.27 -29.96 7.02
N LEU A 67 26.41 -30.67 5.89
CA LEU A 67 25.53 -30.53 4.74
C LEU A 67 24.07 -30.77 5.12
N GLY A 68 23.78 -31.88 5.81
CA GLY A 68 22.44 -32.20 6.29
C GLY A 68 21.91 -31.16 7.27
N ILE A 69 22.74 -30.79 8.26
CA ILE A 69 22.38 -29.80 9.29
C ILE A 69 22.05 -28.44 8.67
N LEU A 70 22.86 -27.95 7.71
CA LEU A 70 22.63 -26.66 7.04
C LEU A 70 21.32 -26.66 6.25
N ILE A 71 21.00 -27.75 5.53
CA ILE A 71 19.74 -27.88 4.79
C ILE A 71 18.53 -27.90 5.75
N SER A 72 18.62 -28.65 6.86
CA SER A 72 17.58 -28.67 7.87
C SER A 72 17.41 -27.31 8.56
N TYR A 73 18.53 -26.64 8.88
CA TYR A 73 18.53 -25.31 9.46
C TYR A 73 17.82 -24.30 8.55
N PHE A 74 18.03 -24.37 7.23
CA PHE A 74 17.33 -23.52 6.27
C PHE A 74 15.80 -23.60 6.42
N LEU A 75 15.23 -24.80 6.63
CA LEU A 75 13.79 -24.96 6.81
C LEU A 75 13.33 -24.62 8.24
N ILE A 76 14.11 -24.97 9.27
CA ILE A 76 13.75 -24.80 10.68
C ILE A 76 13.79 -23.32 11.11
N LYS A 77 14.76 -22.54 10.64
CA LYS A 77 14.97 -21.16 11.12
C LYS A 77 13.72 -20.28 11.01
N PHE A 78 12.88 -20.55 10.00
CA PHE A 78 11.66 -19.79 9.75
C PHE A 78 10.57 -20.03 10.80
N LEU A 79 10.56 -21.19 11.47
CA LEU A 79 9.59 -21.51 12.52
C LEU A 79 9.71 -20.58 13.75
N PHE A 80 10.86 -19.91 13.89
CA PHE A 80 11.18 -19.07 15.04
C PHE A 80 11.26 -17.58 14.71
N LYS A 81 11.19 -17.19 13.43
CA LYS A 81 11.29 -15.78 13.02
C LYS A 81 9.98 -15.03 13.31
N LYS A 82 10.10 -13.84 13.89
CA LYS A 82 9.00 -12.90 14.13
C LYS A 82 9.19 -11.67 13.25
N HIS A 83 8.11 -11.16 12.68
CA HIS A 83 8.06 -9.91 11.95
C HIS A 83 7.24 -8.91 12.76
N ILE A 84 7.88 -7.82 13.18
CA ILE A 84 7.29 -6.74 13.97
C ILE A 84 7.21 -5.54 13.06
N ASN A 85 6.03 -4.94 12.94
CA ASN A 85 5.88 -3.72 12.15
C ASN A 85 6.47 -2.55 12.92
N ASP A 86 7.13 -1.63 12.20
CA ASP A 86 7.60 -0.38 12.76
C ASP A 86 6.40 0.46 13.25
N ARG A 87 6.57 1.11 14.39
CA ARG A 87 5.56 1.95 15.05
C ARG A 87 6.12 3.30 15.47
N SER A 88 7.35 3.60 15.04
CA SER A 88 8.07 4.81 15.44
C SER A 88 7.24 6.07 15.17
N ASP A 89 6.50 6.10 14.06
CA ASP A 89 5.68 7.24 13.67
C ASP A 89 4.24 7.21 14.21
N LEU A 90 3.80 6.12 14.82
CA LEU A 90 2.44 5.97 15.35
C LEU A 90 2.30 6.51 16.79
N THR A 91 1.12 7.02 17.14
CA THR A 91 0.77 7.44 18.50
C THR A 91 -0.37 6.59 19.04
N GLU A 92 -0.12 5.77 20.07
CA GLU A 92 -1.17 4.95 20.70
C GLU A 92 -2.16 5.82 21.49
N ILE A 93 -3.46 5.56 21.33
CA ILE A 93 -4.53 6.20 22.07
C ILE A 93 -5.42 5.18 22.78
N THR A 94 -6.06 5.61 23.86
CA THR A 94 -6.96 4.80 24.68
C THR A 94 -8.34 5.45 24.77
N ARG A 95 -9.31 4.68 25.30
CA ARG A 95 -10.67 5.15 25.55
C ARG A 95 -10.74 6.36 26.48
N ASN A 96 -9.76 6.52 27.38
CA ASN A 96 -9.70 7.68 28.28
C ASN A 96 -9.23 8.95 27.55
N ASP A 97 -8.43 8.77 26.50
CA ASP A 97 -7.93 9.88 25.69
C ASP A 97 -9.06 10.39 24.78
N GLU A 98 -9.70 9.49 24.02
CA GLU A 98 -10.71 9.83 23.00
C GLU A 98 -12.02 9.01 23.16
N PRO A 99 -12.86 9.30 24.16
CA PRO A 99 -14.02 8.46 24.50
C PRO A 99 -15.08 8.38 23.39
N GLN A 100 -15.33 9.47 22.66
CA GLN A 100 -16.35 9.51 21.60
C GLN A 100 -15.91 8.71 20.37
N LEU A 101 -14.65 8.83 19.95
CA LEU A 101 -14.08 7.98 18.90
C LEU A 101 -14.19 6.49 19.27
N PHE A 102 -13.84 6.13 20.51
CA PHE A 102 -13.95 4.74 20.98
C PHE A 102 -15.40 4.24 21.04
N GLN A 103 -16.37 5.12 21.30
CA GLN A 103 -17.79 4.76 21.22
C GLN A 103 -18.21 4.43 19.77
N VAL A 104 -17.79 5.21 18.78
CA VAL A 104 -18.03 4.91 17.36
C VAL A 104 -17.41 3.56 17.00
N ILE A 105 -16.19 3.28 17.47
CA ILE A 105 -15.55 1.97 17.27
C ILE A 105 -16.37 0.84 17.91
N ASP A 106 -16.88 1.01 19.13
CA ASP A 106 -17.71 0.00 19.78
C ASP A 106 -19.00 -0.30 19.01
N GLU A 107 -19.64 0.74 18.47
CA GLU A 107 -20.81 0.61 17.61
C GLU A 107 -20.49 -0.21 16.36
N ILE A 108 -19.40 0.13 15.66
CA ILE A 108 -18.94 -0.61 14.49
C ILE A 108 -18.65 -2.07 14.86
N VAL A 109 -17.93 -2.32 15.95
CA VAL A 109 -17.59 -3.68 16.41
C VAL A 109 -18.86 -4.50 16.68
N LYS A 110 -19.85 -3.90 17.37
CA LYS A 110 -21.14 -4.52 17.67
C LYS A 110 -21.95 -4.80 16.41
N GLU A 111 -22.03 -3.84 15.49
CA GLU A 111 -22.80 -3.96 14.26
C GLU A 111 -22.14 -4.92 13.25
N ALA A 112 -20.81 -4.86 13.10
CA ALA A 112 -20.03 -5.78 12.26
C ALA A 112 -19.96 -7.20 12.85
N GLY A 113 -20.21 -7.36 14.16
CA GLY A 113 -20.14 -8.66 14.84
C GLY A 113 -18.72 -9.21 14.90
N THR A 114 -17.75 -8.35 15.22
CA THR A 114 -16.32 -8.71 15.25
C THR A 114 -15.68 -8.38 16.61
N ASP A 115 -14.36 -8.60 16.73
CA ASP A 115 -13.60 -8.32 17.94
C ASP A 115 -13.10 -6.87 17.96
N PHE A 116 -13.02 -6.28 19.15
CA PHE A 116 -12.37 -4.98 19.36
C PHE A 116 -10.86 -5.05 19.00
N PRO A 117 -10.27 -4.01 18.37
CA PRO A 117 -8.86 -4.02 18.01
C PRO A 117 -7.96 -4.14 19.25
N LYS A 118 -6.77 -4.73 19.08
CA LYS A 118 -5.80 -4.87 20.18
C LYS A 118 -5.38 -3.51 20.72
N LYS A 119 -5.12 -2.57 19.82
CA LYS A 119 -4.67 -1.19 20.07
C LYS A 119 -5.17 -0.29 18.93
N VAL A 120 -5.38 0.97 19.25
CA VAL A 120 -5.74 2.03 18.29
C VAL A 120 -4.59 3.03 18.24
N TYR A 121 -4.15 3.36 17.04
CA TYR A 121 -3.04 4.26 16.78
C TYR A 121 -3.51 5.42 15.91
N LEU A 122 -2.94 6.61 16.17
CA LEU A 122 -3.03 7.76 15.30
C LEU A 122 -1.78 7.85 14.42
N ALA A 123 -1.99 8.12 13.14
CA ALA A 123 -0.95 8.44 12.16
C ALA A 123 -1.16 9.87 11.63
N TYR A 124 -0.15 10.41 10.96
CA TYR A 124 -0.21 11.78 10.43
C TYR A 124 -0.90 11.88 9.06
N ASP A 125 -0.98 10.78 8.33
CA ASP A 125 -1.35 10.71 6.93
C ASP A 125 -2.88 10.73 6.70
N VAL A 126 -3.27 10.70 5.43
CA VAL A 126 -4.67 10.60 4.98
C VAL A 126 -5.00 9.13 4.72
N ASN A 127 -4.96 8.31 5.77
CA ASN A 127 -5.13 6.87 5.65
C ASN A 127 -5.86 6.27 6.86
N ALA A 128 -6.50 5.12 6.65
CA ALA A 128 -6.96 4.25 7.72
C ALA A 128 -6.60 2.82 7.34
N SER A 129 -6.02 2.06 8.27
CA SER A 129 -5.58 0.71 7.95
C SER A 129 -5.51 -0.20 9.17
N VAL A 130 -5.42 -1.50 8.90
CA VAL A 130 -5.34 -2.54 9.92
C VAL A 130 -4.04 -3.31 9.78
N PHE A 131 -3.32 -3.50 10.88
CA PHE A 131 -2.05 -4.22 10.87
C PHE A 131 -1.90 -5.16 12.07
N TYR A 132 -0.94 -6.07 12.00
CA TYR A 132 -0.62 -7.00 13.07
C TYR A 132 0.81 -7.51 12.93
N ASP A 133 1.41 -7.92 14.05
CA ASP A 133 2.71 -8.60 14.03
C ASP A 133 2.50 -10.05 13.59
N SER A 134 3.40 -10.57 12.75
CA SER A 134 3.28 -11.92 12.20
C SER A 134 4.46 -12.81 12.60
N SER A 135 4.19 -14.11 12.69
CA SER A 135 5.18 -15.16 12.94
C SER A 135 4.77 -16.41 12.18
N PHE A 136 5.64 -17.42 12.05
CA PHE A 136 5.23 -18.68 11.43
C PHE A 136 3.98 -19.30 12.10
N TRP A 137 3.92 -19.25 13.44
CA TRP A 137 2.80 -19.78 14.22
C TRP A 137 1.48 -19.04 14.04
N SER A 138 1.53 -17.83 13.47
CA SER A 138 0.35 -17.08 13.06
C SER A 138 -0.44 -17.75 11.94
N MET A 139 0.13 -18.75 11.26
CA MET A 139 -0.62 -19.66 10.37
C MET A 139 -1.56 -20.60 11.13
N PHE A 140 -1.41 -20.78 12.44
CA PHE A 140 -2.19 -21.76 13.22
C PHE A 140 -2.92 -21.12 14.40
N LEU A 141 -2.44 -19.96 14.86
CA LEU A 141 -2.96 -19.27 16.04
C LEU A 141 -3.62 -17.94 15.69
N PRO A 142 -4.70 -17.57 16.39
CA PRO A 142 -5.35 -16.28 16.20
C PRO A 142 -4.46 -15.09 16.64
N ILE A 143 -4.30 -14.07 15.79
CA ILE A 143 -3.60 -12.81 16.09
C ILE A 143 -4.60 -11.65 16.22
N LYS A 144 -4.50 -10.79 17.22
CA LYS A 144 -5.32 -9.57 17.27
C LYS A 144 -4.73 -8.48 16.37
N LYS A 145 -5.56 -7.78 15.59
CA LYS A 145 -5.16 -6.66 14.73
C LYS A 145 -5.17 -5.35 15.51
N ASN A 146 -4.32 -4.42 15.12
CA ASN A 146 -4.35 -3.02 15.54
C ASN A 146 -5.05 -2.20 14.46
N LEU A 147 -5.59 -1.05 14.85
CA LEU A 147 -6.22 -0.07 13.97
C LEU A 147 -5.33 1.19 13.89
N ILE A 148 -5.14 1.73 12.69
CA ILE A 148 -4.52 3.04 12.45
C ILE A 148 -5.60 3.98 11.91
N ILE A 149 -5.63 5.20 12.45
CA ILE A 149 -6.49 6.29 11.98
C ILE A 149 -5.58 7.49 11.72
N GLY A 150 -5.47 7.90 10.47
CA GLY A 150 -4.73 9.08 10.05
C GLY A 150 -5.50 10.36 10.41
N ILE A 151 -4.83 11.33 11.02
CA ILE A 151 -5.47 12.61 11.36
C ILE A 151 -5.73 13.46 10.11
N GLY A 152 -4.90 13.31 9.07
CA GLY A 152 -5.17 13.93 7.77
C GLY A 152 -6.50 13.42 7.16
N LEU A 153 -6.88 12.17 7.44
CA LEU A 153 -8.17 11.62 7.04
C LEU A 153 -9.33 12.18 7.86
N VAL A 154 -9.18 12.27 9.18
CA VAL A 154 -10.21 12.84 10.09
C VAL A 154 -10.58 14.27 9.67
N ASN A 155 -9.61 15.05 9.19
CA ASN A 155 -9.79 16.42 8.74
C ASN A 155 -10.61 16.53 7.44
N ALA A 156 -10.71 15.45 6.66
CA ALA A 156 -11.38 15.40 5.36
C ALA A 156 -12.72 14.64 5.39
N CYS A 157 -13.21 14.24 6.57
CA CYS A 157 -14.41 13.43 6.71
C CYS A 157 -15.42 14.05 7.68
N THR A 158 -16.71 13.83 7.38
CA THR A 158 -17.78 13.85 8.37
C THR A 158 -17.67 12.63 9.29
N LYS A 159 -18.38 12.64 10.43
CA LYS A 159 -18.46 11.50 11.34
C LYS A 159 -19.00 10.26 10.64
N GLN A 160 -20.02 10.41 9.80
CA GLN A 160 -20.61 9.29 9.08
C GLN A 160 -19.65 8.68 8.05
N GLU A 161 -18.94 9.53 7.29
CA GLU A 161 -17.90 9.09 6.36
C GLU A 161 -16.75 8.39 7.09
N LEU A 162 -16.26 8.94 8.21
CA LEU A 162 -15.23 8.26 9.02
C LEU A 162 -15.77 6.93 9.57
N LYS A 163 -17.02 6.87 10.04
CA LYS A 163 -17.66 5.61 10.47
C LYS A 163 -17.72 4.60 9.32
N ALA A 164 -17.98 5.05 8.08
CA ALA A 164 -17.98 4.19 6.89
C ALA A 164 -16.59 3.63 6.57
N ILE A 165 -15.55 4.48 6.57
CA ILE A 165 -14.16 4.05 6.34
C ILE A 165 -13.71 3.07 7.43
N LEU A 166 -13.96 3.39 8.70
CA LEU A 166 -13.62 2.47 9.79
C LEU A 166 -14.43 1.16 9.67
N ALA A 167 -15.71 1.23 9.33
CA ALA A 167 -16.53 0.03 9.10
C ALA A 167 -15.99 -0.85 7.94
N HIS A 168 -15.44 -0.25 6.88
CA HIS A 168 -14.71 -0.97 5.84
C HIS A 168 -13.50 -1.70 6.44
N GLU A 169 -12.66 -1.00 7.21
CA GLU A 169 -11.52 -1.62 7.89
C GLU A 169 -11.95 -2.77 8.82
N PHE A 170 -13.06 -2.60 9.54
CA PHE A 170 -13.67 -3.64 10.37
C PHE A 170 -14.32 -4.78 9.56
N GLY A 171 -14.69 -4.55 8.31
CA GLY A 171 -15.04 -5.59 7.34
C GLY A 171 -13.91 -6.61 7.18
N HIS A 172 -12.65 -6.16 7.18
CA HIS A 172 -11.48 -7.05 7.18
C HIS A 172 -11.31 -7.82 8.49
N PHE A 173 -11.88 -7.37 9.61
CA PHE A 173 -11.92 -8.14 10.86
C PHE A 173 -13.04 -9.19 10.83
N SER A 174 -14.24 -8.85 10.36
CA SER A 174 -15.39 -9.77 10.31
C SER A 174 -15.16 -10.92 9.31
N GLN A 175 -14.42 -10.70 8.22
CA GLN A 175 -13.98 -11.76 7.31
C GLN A 175 -13.13 -12.85 8.00
N ARG A 176 -12.51 -12.53 9.14
CA ARG A 176 -11.74 -13.49 9.93
C ARG A 176 -12.63 -14.42 10.76
N SER A 177 -13.74 -13.91 11.30
CA SER A 177 -14.77 -14.77 11.91
C SER A 177 -15.36 -15.77 10.90
N MET A 178 -15.23 -15.48 9.60
CA MET A 178 -15.59 -16.39 8.51
C MET A 178 -14.50 -17.42 8.15
N LYS A 179 -13.46 -17.57 9.01
CA LYS A 179 -12.36 -18.56 8.97
C LYS A 179 -11.42 -18.53 7.77
N VAL A 180 -11.50 -17.55 6.84
CA VAL A 180 -10.69 -17.62 5.61
C VAL A 180 -9.95 -16.33 5.25
N GLY A 181 -10.60 -15.16 5.16
CA GLY A 181 -10.01 -13.97 4.52
C GLY A 181 -8.70 -13.49 5.15
N GLY A 182 -8.74 -13.13 6.44
CA GLY A 182 -7.54 -12.72 7.18
C GLY A 182 -6.51 -13.85 7.36
N TYR A 183 -6.94 -15.12 7.32
CA TYR A 183 -6.02 -16.26 7.41
C TYR A 183 -5.17 -16.39 6.13
N VAL A 184 -5.79 -16.32 4.96
CA VAL A 184 -5.09 -16.45 3.67
C VAL A 184 -4.08 -15.31 3.49
N TYR A 185 -4.47 -14.09 3.86
CA TYR A 185 -3.58 -12.93 3.84
C TYR A 185 -2.33 -13.15 4.70
N ASN A 186 -2.52 -13.56 5.96
CA ASN A 186 -1.42 -13.86 6.88
C ASN A 186 -0.50 -14.97 6.36
N VAL A 187 -1.08 -16.03 5.81
CA VAL A 187 -0.32 -17.17 5.29
C VAL A 187 0.49 -16.75 4.07
N ASN A 188 -0.08 -15.97 3.15
CA ASN A 188 0.62 -15.50 1.95
C ASN A 188 1.86 -14.67 2.29
N GLN A 189 1.75 -13.79 3.30
CA GLN A 189 2.85 -13.01 3.89
C GLN A 189 3.98 -13.90 4.40
N ILE A 190 3.63 -14.89 5.24
CA ILE A 190 4.61 -15.78 5.86
C ILE A 190 5.32 -16.62 4.79
N ILE A 191 4.59 -17.12 3.78
CA ILE A 191 5.17 -17.85 2.66
C ILE A 191 6.15 -16.98 1.88
N PHE A 192 5.79 -15.73 1.60
CA PHE A 192 6.69 -14.81 0.90
C PHE A 192 7.96 -14.53 1.68
N ASN A 193 7.85 -14.26 2.99
CA ASN A 193 9.02 -14.02 3.84
C ASN A 193 9.92 -15.26 3.88
N LEU A 194 9.32 -16.45 4.01
CA LEU A 194 10.02 -17.73 3.93
C LEU A 194 10.79 -17.91 2.61
N VAL A 195 10.20 -17.46 1.50
CA VAL A 195 10.79 -17.60 0.16
C VAL A 195 11.89 -16.58 -0.14
N ASN A 196 11.82 -15.37 0.44
CA ASN A 196 12.67 -14.25 0.06
C ASN A 196 13.70 -13.83 1.12
N GLU A 197 13.63 -14.33 2.35
CA GLU A 197 14.54 -13.94 3.44
C GLU A 197 15.59 -15.02 3.74
N ASP A 198 16.63 -15.08 2.92
CA ASP A 198 17.70 -16.08 3.03
C ASP A 198 19.06 -15.54 3.48
N GLU A 199 19.20 -14.22 3.65
CA GLU A 199 20.47 -13.56 4.03
C GLU A 199 21.12 -14.17 5.27
N SER A 200 20.37 -14.32 6.37
CA SER A 200 20.89 -14.92 7.60
C SER A 200 21.41 -16.36 7.40
N TYR A 201 20.79 -17.12 6.50
CA TYR A 201 21.24 -18.47 6.18
C TYR A 201 22.52 -18.44 5.35
N ARG A 202 22.57 -17.57 4.33
CA ARG A 202 23.75 -17.41 3.49
C ARG A 202 24.98 -17.01 4.31
N ASN A 203 24.81 -16.10 5.27
CA ASN A 203 25.88 -15.70 6.19
C ASN A 203 26.37 -16.91 7.01
N THR A 204 25.47 -17.69 7.61
CA THR A 204 25.83 -18.91 8.36
C THR A 204 26.57 -19.94 7.50
N VAL A 205 26.14 -20.17 6.26
CA VAL A 205 26.82 -21.10 5.35
C VAL A 205 28.21 -20.59 4.95
N GLN A 206 28.34 -19.28 4.73
CA GLN A 206 29.61 -18.65 4.40
C GLN A 206 30.61 -18.72 5.57
N ASP A 207 30.16 -18.44 6.80
CA ASP A 207 30.98 -18.56 8.00
C ASP A 207 31.47 -20.00 8.19
N TRP A 208 30.61 -20.99 7.92
CA TRP A 208 30.98 -22.40 7.95
C TRP A 208 32.01 -22.77 6.86
N ALA A 209 31.84 -22.26 5.64
CA ALA A 209 32.78 -22.46 4.54
C ALA A 209 34.16 -21.85 4.86
N ASN A 210 34.18 -20.69 5.51
CA ASN A 210 35.40 -19.97 5.89
C ASN A 210 36.14 -20.62 7.07
N ALA A 211 35.47 -21.46 7.86
CA ALA A 211 36.09 -22.15 8.99
C ALA A 211 37.18 -23.14 8.55
N SER A 212 37.04 -23.75 7.37
CA SER A 212 38.08 -24.60 6.77
C SER A 212 37.82 -24.86 5.29
N GLY A 213 38.88 -24.90 4.47
CA GLY A 213 38.78 -25.23 3.05
C GLY A 213 38.15 -26.61 2.78
N TYR A 214 38.18 -27.55 3.74
CA TYR A 214 37.50 -28.85 3.62
C TYR A 214 35.97 -28.75 3.62
N PHE A 215 35.40 -27.67 4.18
CA PHE A 215 33.95 -27.48 4.30
C PHE A 215 33.35 -26.71 3.13
N ALA A 216 34.16 -26.00 2.33
CA ALA A 216 33.70 -25.20 1.20
C ALA A 216 32.88 -26.00 0.19
N ILE A 217 33.27 -27.24 -0.12
CA ILE A 217 32.55 -28.11 -1.07
C ILE A 217 31.16 -28.48 -0.52
N PHE A 218 31.06 -28.77 0.78
CA PHE A 218 29.78 -29.11 1.42
C PHE A 218 28.88 -27.90 1.56
N ALA A 219 29.45 -26.72 1.86
CA ALA A 219 28.72 -25.46 1.89
C ALA A 219 28.15 -25.10 0.50
N GLU A 220 28.95 -25.22 -0.56
CA GLU A 220 28.50 -25.00 -1.94
C GLU A 220 27.38 -25.98 -2.35
N LEU A 221 27.50 -27.25 -1.97
CA LEU A 221 26.45 -28.24 -2.20
C LEU A 221 25.17 -27.92 -1.42
N ALA A 222 25.29 -27.47 -0.17
CA ALA A 222 24.16 -27.02 0.64
C ALA A 222 23.45 -25.83 -0.01
N ILE A 223 24.20 -24.87 -0.57
CA ILE A 223 23.65 -23.73 -1.32
C ILE A 223 22.85 -24.23 -2.53
N LYS A 224 23.40 -25.14 -3.35
CA LYS A 224 22.69 -25.66 -4.52
C LYS A 224 21.39 -26.39 -4.16
N ILE A 225 21.42 -27.23 -3.12
CA ILE A 225 20.22 -27.93 -2.66
C ILE A 225 19.19 -26.95 -2.13
N THR A 226 19.60 -25.96 -1.33
CA THR A 226 18.69 -24.95 -0.81
C THR A 226 18.14 -24.02 -1.90
N GLN A 227 18.90 -23.72 -2.95
CA GLN A 227 18.38 -23.03 -4.14
C GLN A 227 17.30 -23.85 -4.86
N ALA A 228 17.46 -25.18 -4.96
CA ALA A 228 16.43 -26.05 -5.52
C ALA A 228 15.15 -26.06 -4.65
N ILE A 229 15.29 -26.15 -3.32
CA ILE A 229 14.18 -26.03 -2.37
C ILE A 229 13.49 -24.66 -2.53
N GLN A 230 14.26 -23.56 -2.57
CA GLN A 230 13.75 -22.21 -2.80
C GLN A 230 13.01 -22.10 -4.13
N TRP A 231 13.49 -22.72 -5.20
CA TRP A 231 12.81 -22.73 -6.49
C TRP A 231 11.42 -23.38 -6.40
N ILE A 232 11.32 -24.53 -5.73
CA ILE A 232 10.04 -25.20 -5.46
C ILE A 232 9.11 -24.27 -4.67
N LEU A 233 9.61 -23.70 -3.57
CA LEU A 233 8.84 -22.80 -2.71
C LEU A 233 8.39 -21.53 -3.46
N ARG A 234 9.22 -20.97 -4.36
CA ARG A 234 8.87 -19.83 -5.23
C ARG A 234 7.74 -20.16 -6.19
N LYS A 235 7.73 -21.36 -6.78
CA LYS A 235 6.63 -21.82 -7.65
C LYS A 235 5.34 -22.00 -6.87
N MET A 236 5.43 -22.60 -5.69
CA MET A 236 4.28 -22.76 -4.80
C MET A 236 3.74 -21.41 -4.31
N TYR A 237 4.61 -20.47 -3.93
CA TYR A 237 4.21 -19.12 -3.59
C TYR A 237 3.48 -18.42 -4.75
N SER A 238 3.99 -18.51 -5.98
CA SER A 238 3.32 -17.93 -7.15
C SER A 238 1.90 -18.48 -7.33
N PHE A 239 1.72 -19.79 -7.09
CA PHE A 239 0.43 -20.46 -7.21
C PHE A 239 -0.57 -20.03 -6.12
N VAL A 240 -0.09 -19.83 -4.89
CA VAL A 240 -0.87 -19.30 -3.76
C VAL A 240 -1.22 -17.84 -3.99
N ASN A 241 -0.24 -17.01 -4.36
CA ASN A 241 -0.40 -15.57 -4.48
C ASN A 241 -1.44 -15.18 -5.53
N ILE A 242 -1.48 -15.83 -6.69
CA ILE A 242 -2.50 -15.54 -7.72
C ILE A 242 -3.93 -15.75 -7.19
N ARG A 243 -4.13 -16.79 -6.37
CA ARG A 243 -5.44 -17.09 -5.78
C ARG A 243 -5.77 -16.16 -4.63
N HIS A 244 -4.76 -15.80 -3.83
CA HIS A 244 -4.89 -14.77 -2.82
C HIS A 244 -5.33 -13.44 -3.43
N MET A 245 -4.71 -12.98 -4.53
CA MET A 245 -5.09 -11.74 -5.21
C MET A 245 -6.52 -11.77 -5.74
N ALA A 246 -6.95 -12.91 -6.29
CA ALA A 246 -8.33 -13.05 -6.72
C ALA A 246 -9.33 -13.03 -5.54
N LEU A 247 -8.91 -13.48 -4.36
CA LEU A 247 -9.71 -13.39 -3.13
C LEU A 247 -9.68 -11.97 -2.55
N SER A 248 -8.55 -11.26 -2.57
CA SER A 248 -8.45 -9.91 -1.99
C SER A 248 -9.43 -8.93 -2.62
N ARG A 249 -9.62 -8.98 -3.94
CA ARG A 249 -10.61 -8.14 -4.61
C ARG A 249 -12.03 -8.39 -4.11
N GLU A 250 -12.39 -9.65 -3.87
CA GLU A 250 -13.69 -10.01 -3.28
C GLU A 250 -13.78 -9.59 -1.80
N MET A 251 -12.66 -9.57 -1.07
CA MET A 251 -12.60 -9.07 0.30
C MET A 251 -12.87 -7.56 0.35
N GLU A 252 -12.32 -6.78 -0.58
CA GLU A 252 -12.60 -5.33 -0.68
C GLU A 252 -14.10 -5.06 -0.89
N PHE A 253 -14.72 -5.73 -1.87
CA PHE A 253 -16.16 -5.57 -2.12
C PHE A 253 -17.02 -5.99 -0.92
N HIS A 254 -16.63 -7.04 -0.19
CA HIS A 254 -17.33 -7.43 1.02
C HIS A 254 -17.12 -6.41 2.15
N ALA A 255 -15.93 -5.83 2.28
CA ALA A 255 -15.67 -4.77 3.25
C ALA A 255 -16.50 -3.51 2.94
N ASP A 256 -16.64 -3.15 1.66
CA ASP A 256 -17.54 -2.10 1.20
C ASP A 256 -19.01 -2.40 1.52
N GLU A 257 -19.44 -3.65 1.35
CA GLU A 257 -20.79 -4.08 1.74
C GLU A 257 -21.01 -3.98 3.26
N VAL A 258 -20.00 -4.33 4.08
CA VAL A 258 -20.04 -4.14 5.53
C VAL A 258 -20.17 -2.66 5.89
N ALA A 259 -19.36 -1.81 5.28
CA ALA A 259 -19.40 -0.37 5.48
C ALA A 259 -20.77 0.22 5.11
N ALA A 260 -21.32 -0.16 3.95
CA ALA A 260 -22.62 0.29 3.49
C ALA A 260 -23.75 -0.14 4.45
N ASN A 261 -23.69 -1.37 4.99
CA ASN A 261 -24.68 -1.85 5.95
C ASN A 261 -24.63 -1.14 7.31
N ILE A 262 -23.48 -0.60 7.71
CA ILE A 262 -23.27 0.09 8.99
C ILE A 262 -23.50 1.60 8.85
N ALA A 263 -22.89 2.23 7.86
CA ALA A 263 -22.85 3.68 7.70
C ALA A 263 -23.61 4.22 6.46
N GLY A 264 -24.08 3.34 5.56
CA GLY A 264 -24.77 3.71 4.32
C GLY A 264 -23.83 3.78 3.11
N SER A 265 -24.38 3.53 1.92
CA SER A 265 -23.60 3.49 0.66
C SER A 265 -22.97 4.84 0.32
N ILE A 266 -23.73 5.93 0.46
CA ILE A 266 -23.28 7.29 0.06
C ILE A 266 -22.12 7.76 0.94
N ALA A 267 -22.14 7.45 2.25
CA ALA A 267 -21.07 7.86 3.15
C ALA A 267 -19.71 7.25 2.74
N LEU A 268 -19.69 5.99 2.31
CA LEU A 268 -18.46 5.39 1.79
C LEU A 268 -18.10 5.95 0.41
N GLU A 269 -19.07 6.10 -0.48
CA GLU A 269 -18.87 6.65 -1.83
C GLU A 269 -18.27 8.08 -1.81
N GLU A 270 -18.90 9.02 -1.09
CA GLU A 270 -18.42 10.40 -0.96
C GLU A 270 -17.00 10.44 -0.36
N SER A 271 -16.73 9.57 0.62
CA SER A 271 -15.40 9.50 1.25
C SER A 271 -14.32 8.93 0.33
N LEU A 272 -14.64 7.93 -0.49
CA LEU A 272 -13.71 7.34 -1.47
C LEU A 272 -13.33 8.35 -2.55
N LEU A 273 -14.33 9.11 -3.05
CA LEU A 273 -14.11 10.12 -4.08
C LEU A 273 -13.30 11.32 -3.57
N ARG A 274 -13.42 11.68 -2.29
CA ARG A 274 -12.66 12.79 -1.68
C ARG A 274 -11.25 12.39 -1.27
N LEU A 275 -10.94 11.09 -1.13
CA LEU A 275 -9.69 10.62 -0.54
C LEU A 275 -8.46 11.12 -1.31
N ASP A 276 -8.51 11.12 -2.64
CA ASP A 276 -7.41 11.60 -3.49
C ASP A 276 -7.19 13.11 -3.34
N LEU A 277 -8.26 13.91 -3.31
CA LEU A 277 -8.16 15.35 -3.05
C LEU A 277 -7.56 15.62 -1.67
N ALA A 278 -8.00 14.89 -0.64
CA ALA A 278 -7.49 15.04 0.72
C ALA A 278 -6.02 14.64 0.83
N GLY A 279 -5.64 13.53 0.19
CA GLY A 279 -4.26 13.04 0.10
C GLY A 279 -3.35 14.00 -0.65
N ASN A 280 -3.79 14.50 -1.81
CA ASN A 280 -3.06 15.51 -2.59
C ASN A 280 -2.85 16.79 -1.77
N SER A 281 -3.90 17.30 -1.12
CA SER A 281 -3.84 18.49 -0.26
C SER A 281 -2.84 18.31 0.89
N TYR A 282 -2.82 17.13 1.51
CA TYR A 282 -1.85 16.80 2.55
C TYR A 282 -0.42 16.82 2.00
N SER A 283 -0.19 16.14 0.87
CA SER A 283 1.13 16.11 0.20
C SER A 283 1.60 17.50 -0.19
N SER A 284 0.73 18.38 -0.73
CA SER A 284 1.08 19.76 -1.06
C SER A 284 1.56 20.56 0.14
N VAL A 285 0.97 20.34 1.33
CA VAL A 285 1.45 20.98 2.57
C VAL A 285 2.81 20.44 2.97
N ILE A 286 3.01 19.13 2.89
CA ILE A 286 4.32 18.51 3.18
C ILE A 286 5.39 19.02 2.22
N ASP A 287 5.08 19.10 0.92
CA ASP A 287 6.01 19.61 -0.11
C ASP A 287 6.32 21.08 0.06
N PHE A 288 5.32 21.90 0.45
CA PHE A 288 5.56 23.28 0.86
C PHE A 288 6.61 23.33 1.98
N TYR A 289 6.44 22.58 3.07
CA TYR A 289 7.42 22.61 4.16
C TYR A 289 8.75 21.94 3.84
N ASN A 290 8.80 20.96 2.93
CA ASN A 290 10.05 20.41 2.42
C ASN A 290 10.87 21.51 1.72
N SER A 291 10.22 22.42 0.99
CA SER A 291 10.88 23.58 0.38
C SER A 291 11.34 24.64 1.40
N LYS A 292 10.89 24.53 2.65
CA LYS A 292 11.16 25.48 3.75
C LYS A 292 12.18 24.98 4.78
N ILE A 293 12.79 23.83 4.53
CA ILE A 293 13.77 23.21 5.44
C ILE A 293 15.01 24.11 5.59
N GLU A 294 15.49 24.71 4.50
CA GLU A 294 16.68 25.58 4.50
C GLU A 294 16.46 26.86 5.32
N GLU A 295 15.23 27.41 5.32
CA GLU A 295 14.82 28.53 6.16
C GLU A 295 14.55 28.13 7.62
N SER A 296 14.58 26.83 7.94
CA SER A 296 14.19 26.29 9.25
C SER A 296 12.79 26.73 9.68
N GLN A 297 11.87 26.80 8.71
CA GLN A 297 10.47 27.09 8.95
C GLN A 297 9.66 25.79 9.11
N THR A 298 8.71 25.82 10.03
CA THR A 298 7.85 24.68 10.40
C THR A 298 6.42 25.14 10.60
N SER A 299 5.48 24.21 10.64
CA SER A 299 4.10 24.51 11.04
C SER A 299 3.87 24.18 12.51
N LYS A 300 2.99 24.95 13.14
CA LYS A 300 2.38 24.56 14.41
C LYS A 300 1.34 23.44 14.22
N ASN A 301 0.55 23.50 13.15
CA ASN A 301 -0.53 22.56 12.87
C ASN A 301 -0.78 22.46 11.35
N ILE A 302 -0.20 21.41 10.73
CA ILE A 302 -0.33 21.18 9.29
C ILE A 302 -1.75 20.83 8.84
N TYR A 303 -2.64 20.45 9.74
CA TYR A 303 -4.00 20.05 9.38
C TYR A 303 -4.91 21.26 9.14
N LYS A 304 -4.61 22.41 9.76
CA LYS A 304 -5.28 23.68 9.39
C LYS A 304 -4.89 24.12 7.98
N GLU A 305 -3.62 23.94 7.64
CA GLU A 305 -3.07 24.22 6.31
C GLU A 305 -3.61 23.23 5.27
N GLN A 306 -3.70 21.93 5.61
CA GLN A 306 -4.32 20.91 4.76
C GLN A 306 -5.80 21.26 4.47
N ASN A 307 -6.56 21.67 5.49
CA ASN A 307 -7.95 22.07 5.30
C ASN A 307 -8.07 23.29 4.38
N PHE A 308 -7.16 24.26 4.52
CA PHE A 308 -7.08 25.39 3.60
C PHE A 308 -6.77 24.94 2.18
N VAL A 309 -5.70 24.16 1.96
CA VAL A 309 -5.29 23.70 0.63
C VAL A 309 -6.42 22.90 -0.04
N MET A 310 -7.08 22.01 0.70
CA MET A 310 -8.20 21.23 0.18
C MET A 310 -9.36 22.11 -0.30
N ASN A 311 -9.73 23.13 0.47
CA ASN A 311 -10.79 24.07 0.08
C ASN A 311 -10.35 25.02 -1.05
N PHE A 312 -9.07 25.41 -1.07
CA PHE A 312 -8.49 26.21 -2.15
C PHE A 312 -8.52 25.44 -3.48
N LEU A 313 -8.01 24.20 -3.51
CA LEU A 313 -8.04 23.35 -4.71
C LEU A 313 -9.46 23.02 -5.17
N ALA A 314 -10.38 22.80 -4.22
CA ALA A 314 -11.79 22.60 -4.53
C ALA A 314 -12.42 23.83 -5.20
N LYS A 315 -12.09 25.03 -4.72
CA LYS A 315 -12.55 26.29 -5.33
C LYS A 315 -11.96 26.49 -6.73
N GLU A 316 -10.67 26.20 -6.92
CA GLU A 316 -10.02 26.30 -8.23
C GLU A 316 -10.57 25.27 -9.24
N SER A 317 -11.07 24.14 -8.74
CA SER A 317 -11.73 23.11 -9.55
C SER A 317 -13.26 23.27 -9.65
N GLU A 318 -13.81 24.38 -9.15
CA GLU A 318 -15.26 24.68 -9.11
C GLU A 318 -16.12 23.58 -8.46
N LEU A 319 -15.57 22.89 -7.45
CA LEU A 319 -16.28 21.85 -6.73
C LEU A 319 -17.34 22.45 -5.80
N GLU A 320 -18.47 21.75 -5.71
CA GLU A 320 -19.51 22.07 -4.72
C GLU A 320 -19.01 21.76 -3.31
N LEU A 321 -19.37 22.60 -2.33
CA LEU A 321 -19.11 22.35 -0.92
C LEU A 321 -20.38 21.86 -0.24
N LYS A 322 -20.24 20.81 0.57
CA LYS A 322 -21.31 20.25 1.41
C LYS A 322 -20.73 19.97 2.79
N TYR A 323 -21.30 20.58 3.83
CA TYR A 323 -20.81 20.47 5.22
C TYR A 323 -19.34 20.90 5.37
N ASP A 324 -18.94 21.98 4.70
CA ASP A 324 -17.56 22.50 4.69
C ASP A 324 -16.51 21.52 4.13
N LEU A 325 -16.97 20.53 3.34
CA LEU A 325 -16.13 19.56 2.65
C LEU A 325 -16.42 19.56 1.14
N PRO A 326 -15.39 19.42 0.28
CA PRO A 326 -15.59 19.32 -1.16
C PRO A 326 -16.36 18.06 -1.56
N VAL A 327 -17.30 18.20 -2.48
CA VAL A 327 -18.00 17.08 -3.12
C VAL A 327 -17.32 16.78 -4.44
N VAL A 328 -16.61 15.66 -4.50
CA VAL A 328 -15.93 15.18 -5.71
C VAL A 328 -16.86 14.19 -6.42
N LYS A 329 -17.21 14.44 -7.69
CA LYS A 329 -17.97 13.49 -8.51
C LYS A 329 -17.04 12.48 -9.17
N ILE A 330 -17.56 11.34 -9.63
CA ILE A 330 -16.78 10.32 -10.35
C ILE A 330 -16.03 10.92 -11.55
N SER A 331 -16.68 11.83 -12.30
CA SER A 331 -16.07 12.55 -13.43
C SER A 331 -14.93 13.50 -13.04
N GLU A 332 -14.80 13.81 -11.75
CA GLU A 332 -13.82 14.76 -11.19
C GLU A 332 -12.75 14.05 -10.35
N ALA A 333 -12.98 12.79 -9.95
CA ALA A 333 -12.03 11.98 -9.19
C ALA A 333 -10.67 11.89 -9.88
N GLY A 334 -10.67 11.92 -11.22
CA GLY A 334 -9.47 11.93 -12.03
C GLY A 334 -8.58 13.17 -11.94
N LEU A 335 -9.06 14.27 -11.37
CA LEU A 335 -8.31 15.54 -11.38
C LEU A 335 -7.15 15.57 -10.38
N PHE A 336 -7.21 14.75 -9.34
CA PHE A 336 -6.31 14.88 -8.17
C PHE A 336 -5.27 13.77 -8.06
N ASN A 337 -5.54 12.59 -8.62
CA ASN A 337 -4.59 11.48 -8.68
C ASN A 337 -4.94 10.52 -9.83
N LYS A 338 -3.99 10.29 -10.75
CA LYS A 338 -4.14 9.35 -11.88
C LYS A 338 -3.13 8.21 -11.84
N SER A 339 -2.30 8.15 -10.80
CA SER A 339 -1.30 7.10 -10.66
C SER A 339 -2.00 5.76 -10.53
N LYS A 340 -1.54 4.78 -11.31
CA LYS A 340 -1.97 3.39 -11.20
C LYS A 340 -1.01 2.55 -10.38
N LEU A 341 0.10 3.16 -9.95
CA LEU A 341 1.16 2.53 -9.20
C LEU A 341 0.84 2.56 -7.70
N ILE A 342 0.74 1.38 -7.10
CA ILE A 342 0.56 1.24 -5.66
C ILE A 342 1.79 0.54 -5.08
N ILE A 343 2.53 1.26 -4.25
CA ILE A 343 3.72 0.75 -3.54
C ILE A 343 3.36 0.30 -2.12
N GLU A 344 2.33 0.92 -1.54
CA GLU A 344 1.81 0.61 -0.21
C GLU A 344 0.99 -0.68 -0.20
N ASN A 345 0.96 -1.37 0.94
CA ASN A 345 0.21 -2.62 1.14
C ASN A 345 0.33 -3.59 -0.06
N GLN A 346 1.56 -4.03 -0.36
CA GLN A 346 1.91 -4.91 -1.49
C GLN A 346 1.08 -6.20 -1.57
N TRP A 347 0.23 -6.50 -0.62
CA TRP A 347 -0.34 -7.81 -0.38
C TRP A 347 -1.80 -7.89 -0.76
N ALA A 348 -2.49 -6.76 -0.87
CA ALA A 348 -3.83 -6.67 -1.41
C ALA A 348 -3.79 -6.25 -2.88
N SER A 349 -4.80 -6.68 -3.63
CA SER A 349 -5.18 -6.10 -4.91
C SER A 349 -6.52 -5.44 -4.69
N HIS A 350 -6.58 -4.13 -4.92
CA HIS A 350 -7.79 -3.34 -4.76
C HIS A 350 -8.52 -3.25 -6.11
N PRO A 351 -9.85 -3.45 -6.16
CA PRO A 351 -10.64 -3.05 -7.31
C PRO A 351 -10.57 -1.53 -7.49
N SER A 352 -10.83 -1.04 -8.71
CA SER A 352 -10.80 0.40 -8.97
C SER A 352 -11.89 1.12 -8.17
N THR A 353 -11.69 2.42 -7.93
CA THR A 353 -12.67 3.25 -7.22
C THR A 353 -14.03 3.23 -7.94
N GLU A 354 -14.04 3.22 -9.28
CA GLU A 354 -15.25 3.13 -10.10
C GLU A 354 -16.01 1.81 -9.88
N ASP A 355 -15.29 0.68 -9.88
CA ASP A 355 -15.89 -0.65 -9.63
C ASP A 355 -16.51 -0.73 -8.22
N ARG A 356 -15.83 -0.14 -7.22
CA ARG A 356 -16.32 -0.08 -5.83
C ARG A 356 -17.57 0.77 -5.72
N ILE A 357 -17.55 1.96 -6.31
CA ILE A 357 -18.70 2.88 -6.33
C ILE A 357 -19.89 2.25 -7.05
N ALA A 358 -19.67 1.63 -8.21
CA ALA A 358 -20.73 0.95 -8.95
C ALA A 358 -21.42 -0.14 -8.10
N LYS A 359 -20.67 -0.89 -7.29
CA LYS A 359 -21.26 -1.85 -6.33
C LYS A 359 -21.96 -1.17 -5.15
N LEU A 360 -21.41 -0.10 -4.60
CA LEU A 360 -22.05 0.65 -3.50
C LEU A 360 -23.40 1.24 -3.92
N GLN A 361 -23.46 1.79 -5.14
CA GLN A 361 -24.68 2.32 -5.74
C GLN A 361 -25.71 1.21 -6.00
N GLN A 362 -25.28 0.00 -6.38
CA GLN A 362 -26.18 -1.16 -6.50
C GLN A 362 -26.76 -1.60 -5.15
N LEU A 363 -25.98 -1.51 -4.06
CA LEU A 363 -26.47 -1.82 -2.72
C LEU A 363 -27.54 -0.81 -2.26
N ASN A 364 -27.37 0.47 -2.60
CA ASN A 364 -28.29 1.56 -2.30
C ASN A 364 -28.80 1.56 -0.85
N ILE A 365 -27.90 1.31 0.11
CA ILE A 365 -28.26 1.24 1.52
C ILE A 365 -28.26 2.64 2.10
N ILE A 366 -29.41 3.08 2.59
CA ILE A 366 -29.60 4.39 3.19
C ILE A 366 -29.57 4.24 4.72
N LYS A 367 -28.80 5.10 5.38
CA LYS A 367 -28.67 5.21 6.84
C LYS A 367 -28.81 6.66 7.28
N ASP A 368 -29.05 6.87 8.56
CA ASP A 368 -29.03 8.21 9.14
C ASP A 368 -27.61 8.81 9.03
N TYR A 369 -27.54 10.07 8.62
CA TYR A 369 -26.28 10.77 8.41
C TYR A 369 -25.93 11.65 9.60
N ASP A 370 -24.84 11.35 10.31
CA ASP A 370 -24.17 12.33 11.15
C ASP A 370 -23.12 13.09 10.32
N ASN A 371 -23.56 14.19 9.72
CA ASN A 371 -22.74 15.02 8.83
C ASN A 371 -21.86 16.04 9.55
N ASN A 372 -21.80 16.01 10.89
CA ASN A 372 -20.84 16.84 11.62
C ASN A 372 -19.41 16.42 11.26
N SER A 373 -18.46 17.35 11.33
CA SER A 373 -17.04 17.04 11.11
C SER A 373 -16.56 15.93 12.04
N ALA A 374 -15.80 14.96 11.52
CA ALA A 374 -15.21 13.88 12.31
C ALA A 374 -14.24 14.39 13.38
N ARG A 375 -13.70 15.60 13.23
CA ARG A 375 -12.87 16.29 14.22
C ARG A 375 -13.57 16.41 15.58
N THR A 376 -14.90 16.47 15.59
CA THR A 376 -15.69 16.56 16.82
C THR A 376 -15.75 15.25 17.62
N LEU A 377 -15.22 14.13 17.10
CA LEU A 377 -15.06 12.87 17.86
C LEU A 377 -13.86 12.89 18.83
N PHE A 378 -13.04 13.93 18.74
CA PHE A 378 -11.85 14.09 19.58
C PHE A 378 -12.13 15.11 20.67
N LYS A 379 -11.62 14.85 21.87
CA LYS A 379 -11.80 15.72 23.04
C LYS A 379 -11.14 17.09 22.84
N ASN A 380 -9.95 17.10 22.24
CA ASN A 380 -9.22 18.30 21.84
C ASN A 380 -8.41 17.99 20.58
N ILE A 381 -9.08 18.10 19.43
CA ILE A 381 -8.45 17.78 18.14
C ILE A 381 -7.23 18.66 17.85
N ASP A 382 -7.29 19.97 18.16
CA ASP A 382 -6.18 20.90 17.89
C ASP A 382 -4.90 20.46 18.62
N ALA A 383 -5.00 20.03 19.88
CA ALA A 383 -3.84 19.56 20.63
C ALA A 383 -3.27 18.24 20.07
N THR A 384 -4.14 17.35 19.59
CA THR A 384 -3.74 16.09 18.94
C THR A 384 -3.04 16.36 17.60
N GLU A 385 -3.60 17.26 16.80
CA GLU A 385 -3.04 17.75 15.54
C GLU A 385 -1.65 18.36 15.77
N GLU A 386 -1.50 19.34 16.66
CA GLU A 386 -0.22 20.00 16.99
C GLU A 386 0.85 19.01 17.47
N LYS A 387 0.46 18.02 18.28
CA LYS A 387 1.37 16.97 18.77
C LYS A 387 1.91 16.10 17.63
N LEU A 388 1.06 15.70 16.69
CA LEU A 388 1.49 14.93 15.52
C LEU A 388 2.34 15.77 14.58
N THR A 389 1.96 17.03 14.36
CA THR A 389 2.77 17.99 13.58
C THR A 389 4.18 18.12 14.15
N THR A 390 4.31 18.27 15.47
CA THR A 390 5.62 18.31 16.14
C THR A 390 6.45 17.06 15.86
N LYS A 391 5.82 15.88 15.84
CA LYS A 391 6.49 14.60 15.57
C LYS A 391 7.01 14.51 14.14
N ILE A 392 6.23 14.97 13.15
CA ILE A 392 6.65 15.01 11.74
C ILE A 392 7.95 15.82 11.59
N PHE A 393 7.97 17.03 12.16
CA PHE A 393 9.15 17.90 12.08
C PHE A 393 10.31 17.49 13.01
N SER A 394 10.10 16.56 13.95
CA SER A 394 11.16 16.10 14.86
C SER A 394 12.21 15.22 14.18
N ASN A 395 11.85 14.62 13.04
CA ASN A 395 12.73 13.76 12.25
C ASN A 395 13.63 14.54 11.27
N VAL A 396 13.39 15.86 11.12
CA VAL A 396 14.11 16.72 10.19
C VAL A 396 15.29 17.40 10.89
N GLN A 397 16.44 17.46 10.23
CA GLN A 397 17.63 18.18 10.71
C GLN A 397 17.58 19.63 10.21
N TYR A 398 17.65 20.58 11.14
CA TYR A 398 17.62 22.01 10.83
C TYR A 398 18.94 22.67 11.22
N GLU A 399 19.45 23.54 10.36
CA GLU A 399 20.70 24.28 10.61
C GLU A 399 20.53 25.45 11.59
N LYS A 400 19.31 25.99 11.68
CA LYS A 400 18.98 27.16 12.50
C LYS A 400 17.84 26.84 13.47
N PRO A 401 17.64 27.67 14.52
CA PRO A 401 16.46 27.56 15.37
C PRO A 401 15.18 27.61 14.54
N LYS A 402 14.28 26.68 14.82
CA LYS A 402 13.00 26.59 14.11
C LYS A 402 12.15 27.83 14.35
N SER A 403 11.50 28.31 13.30
CA SER A 403 10.44 29.30 13.37
C SER A 403 9.13 28.69 12.89
N GLU A 404 8.04 28.97 13.59
CA GLU A 404 6.70 28.54 13.20
C GLU A 404 6.10 29.57 12.24
N LEU A 405 5.65 29.11 11.08
CA LEU A 405 4.90 29.92 10.14
C LEU A 405 3.45 30.02 10.62
N ASP A 406 2.89 31.22 10.65
CA ASP A 406 1.47 31.41 10.94
C ASP A 406 0.61 31.06 9.71
N LEU A 407 -0.66 30.73 9.96
CA LEU A 407 -1.57 30.26 8.93
C LEU A 407 -1.82 31.31 7.84
N ASP A 408 -1.92 32.61 8.19
CA ASP A 408 -2.20 33.65 7.21
C ASP A 408 -1.00 33.84 6.27
N THR A 409 0.22 33.81 6.81
CA THR A 409 1.45 33.83 6.00
C THR A 409 1.54 32.60 5.10
N PHE A 410 1.26 31.41 5.63
CA PHE A 410 1.20 30.17 4.82
C PHE A 410 0.22 30.30 3.65
N GLN A 411 -1.02 30.73 3.91
CA GLN A 411 -2.06 30.87 2.88
C GLN A 411 -1.60 31.79 1.75
N ASN A 412 -1.10 32.97 2.10
CA ASN A 412 -0.62 33.94 1.12
C ASN A 412 0.55 33.42 0.29
N GLU A 413 1.52 32.75 0.92
CA GLU A 413 2.65 32.17 0.20
C GLU A 413 2.23 30.99 -0.69
N PHE A 414 1.33 30.14 -0.21
CA PHE A 414 0.81 29.01 -0.96
C PHE A 414 0.04 29.47 -2.20
N GLU A 415 -0.92 30.39 -2.04
CA GLU A 415 -1.69 30.94 -3.18
C GLU A 415 -0.77 31.63 -4.19
N LYS A 416 0.22 32.39 -3.72
CA LYS A 416 1.18 33.05 -4.60
C LYS A 416 2.02 32.05 -5.39
N ASN A 417 2.48 30.98 -4.74
CA ASN A 417 3.26 29.93 -5.40
C ASN A 417 2.40 29.17 -6.41
N TYR A 418 1.17 28.81 -6.03
CA TYR A 418 0.22 28.17 -6.93
C TYR A 418 -0.05 29.05 -8.17
N ASN A 419 -0.47 30.30 -7.96
CA ASN A 419 -0.82 31.21 -9.05
C ASN A 419 0.35 31.58 -9.97
N LYS A 420 1.60 31.43 -9.49
CA LYS A 420 2.79 31.66 -10.30
C LYS A 420 2.96 30.59 -11.38
N ASP A 421 2.52 29.37 -11.07
CA ASP A 421 2.69 28.19 -11.91
C ASP A 421 1.38 27.79 -12.63
N THR A 422 0.34 28.63 -12.56
CA THR A 422 -0.93 28.44 -13.29
C THR A 422 -1.12 29.46 -14.42
N PHE A 423 -1.73 29.03 -15.52
CA PHE A 423 -2.14 29.90 -16.62
C PHE A 423 -3.52 30.53 -16.39
N ASP A 424 -3.95 31.40 -17.30
CA ASP A 424 -5.29 32.00 -17.25
C ASP A 424 -6.37 30.90 -17.27
N LYS A 425 -7.43 31.10 -16.47
CA LYS A 425 -8.53 30.13 -16.29
C LYS A 425 -9.22 29.75 -17.59
N ILE A 426 -9.12 30.56 -18.66
CA ILE A 426 -9.62 30.19 -19.98
C ILE A 426 -9.02 28.87 -20.51
N PHE A 427 -7.82 28.50 -20.07
CA PHE A 427 -7.15 27.25 -20.47
C PHE A 427 -7.51 26.06 -19.58
N ASN A 428 -8.36 26.26 -18.56
CA ASN A 428 -8.84 25.21 -17.66
C ASN A 428 -7.69 24.32 -17.11
N ASN A 429 -6.58 24.95 -16.72
CA ASN A 429 -5.37 24.31 -16.18
C ASN A 429 -4.64 23.33 -17.13
N TYR A 430 -5.00 23.32 -18.42
CA TYR A 430 -4.43 22.41 -19.41
C TYR A 430 -2.91 22.58 -19.60
N TYR A 431 -2.39 23.80 -19.47
CA TYR A 431 -0.96 24.13 -19.61
C TYR A 431 -0.21 24.27 -18.28
N ASP A 432 -0.88 24.18 -17.13
CA ASP A 432 -0.24 24.44 -15.82
C ASP A 432 0.90 23.47 -15.53
N ASN A 433 0.79 22.24 -16.01
CA ASN A 433 1.77 21.18 -15.79
C ASN A 433 2.47 20.74 -17.10
N LYS A 434 2.31 21.48 -18.21
CA LYS A 434 2.99 21.18 -19.48
C LYS A 434 3.20 22.42 -20.34
N ASN A 435 4.29 22.44 -21.10
CA ASN A 435 4.42 23.35 -22.24
C ASN A 435 3.71 22.77 -23.48
N PRO A 436 3.31 23.58 -24.47
CA PRO A 436 2.90 23.09 -25.78
C PRO A 436 3.95 22.15 -26.37
N ASN A 437 3.51 21.02 -26.92
CA ASN A 437 4.40 20.07 -27.60
C ASN A 437 4.99 20.71 -28.86
N GLN A 438 6.20 20.29 -29.24
CA GLN A 438 6.85 20.81 -30.44
C GLN A 438 6.25 20.21 -31.71
N PHE A 439 5.76 21.06 -32.62
CA PHE A 439 5.29 20.69 -33.96
C PHE A 439 5.63 21.76 -35.01
N ASP A 440 5.54 21.42 -36.29
CA ASP A 440 5.79 22.34 -37.40
C ASP A 440 4.49 22.98 -37.89
N LEU A 441 4.36 24.30 -37.71
CA LEU A 441 3.20 25.09 -38.10
C LEU A 441 2.91 25.04 -39.60
N ASN A 442 3.90 24.78 -40.46
CA ASN A 442 3.69 24.79 -41.91
C ASN A 442 3.19 23.45 -42.46
N SER A 443 3.39 22.37 -41.73
CA SER A 443 3.03 21.01 -42.16
C SER A 443 1.93 20.36 -41.31
N SER A 444 1.63 20.94 -40.15
CA SER A 444 0.54 20.48 -39.27
C SER A 444 -0.80 21.03 -39.75
N THR A 445 -1.82 20.18 -39.81
CA THR A 445 -3.18 20.59 -40.21
C THR A 445 -4.10 20.51 -38.98
N PRO A 446 -4.71 21.63 -38.56
CA PRO A 446 -5.75 21.60 -37.53
C PRO A 446 -6.91 20.70 -37.96
N SER A 447 -7.53 20.02 -37.01
CA SER A 447 -8.69 19.18 -37.28
C SER A 447 -9.91 20.05 -37.65
N GLU A 448 -10.58 19.74 -38.77
CA GLU A 448 -11.81 20.43 -39.20
C GLU A 448 -12.99 20.26 -38.22
N ASN A 449 -12.88 19.38 -37.22
CA ASN A 449 -13.94 19.04 -36.27
C ASN A 449 -13.91 19.85 -34.96
N VAL A 450 -12.95 20.75 -34.75
CA VAL A 450 -12.93 21.58 -33.53
C VAL A 450 -13.98 22.69 -33.67
N SER A 451 -15.03 22.62 -32.84
CA SER A 451 -16.24 23.43 -33.04
C SER A 451 -16.23 24.72 -32.23
N ASN A 452 -15.53 24.78 -31.09
CA ASN A 452 -15.38 25.96 -30.25
C ASN A 452 -14.09 25.90 -29.39
N PHE A 453 -13.78 27.01 -28.68
CA PHE A 453 -12.59 27.14 -27.83
C PHE A 453 -12.69 26.26 -26.57
N GLU A 454 -13.89 26.10 -26.03
CA GLU A 454 -14.17 25.30 -24.85
C GLU A 454 -13.87 23.80 -25.07
N ASP A 455 -14.02 23.29 -26.29
CA ASP A 455 -13.71 21.90 -26.65
C ASP A 455 -12.20 21.60 -26.50
N LEU A 456 -11.34 22.59 -26.83
CA LEU A 456 -9.87 22.47 -26.75
C LEU A 456 -9.35 22.35 -25.32
N PHE A 457 -10.06 22.95 -24.36
CA PHE A 457 -9.71 22.99 -22.94
C PHE A 457 -10.78 22.33 -22.06
N SER A 458 -11.57 21.42 -22.64
CA SER A 458 -12.58 20.67 -21.92
C SER A 458 -11.96 19.79 -20.82
N LYS A 459 -12.77 19.41 -19.82
CA LYS A 459 -12.33 18.50 -18.73
C LYS A 459 -11.68 17.22 -19.26
N GLU A 460 -12.19 16.68 -20.37
CA GLU A 460 -11.62 15.49 -21.04
C GLU A 460 -10.20 15.75 -21.56
N LYS A 461 -9.93 16.92 -22.18
CA LYS A 461 -8.58 17.27 -22.66
C LYS A 461 -7.60 17.47 -21.51
N VAL A 462 -8.04 18.11 -20.44
CA VAL A 462 -7.26 18.28 -19.22
C VAL A 462 -6.94 16.92 -18.60
N GLU A 463 -7.90 15.99 -18.57
CA GLU A 463 -7.71 14.63 -18.06
C GLU A 463 -6.63 13.86 -18.84
N LEU A 464 -6.52 14.05 -20.17
CA LEU A 464 -5.44 13.44 -20.96
C LEU A 464 -4.06 13.89 -20.46
N VAL A 465 -3.89 15.18 -20.16
CA VAL A 465 -2.62 15.74 -19.66
C VAL A 465 -2.26 15.17 -18.30
N TYR A 466 -3.19 15.17 -17.33
CA TYR A 466 -2.93 14.59 -16.02
C TYR A 466 -2.68 13.08 -16.08
N THR A 467 -3.35 12.37 -16.99
CA THR A 467 -3.10 10.94 -17.23
C THR A 467 -1.70 10.72 -17.79
N LEU A 468 -1.24 11.56 -18.72
CA LEU A 468 0.12 11.51 -19.25
C LEU A 468 1.15 11.71 -18.13
N ILE A 469 1.00 12.77 -17.32
CA ILE A 469 1.92 13.09 -16.22
C ILE A 469 1.99 11.93 -15.22
N ALA A 470 0.85 11.37 -14.83
CA ALA A 470 0.82 10.23 -13.93
C ALA A 470 1.51 9.00 -14.53
N LEU A 471 1.31 8.70 -15.81
CA LEU A 471 1.99 7.59 -16.48
C LEU A 471 3.51 7.82 -16.56
N GLU A 472 3.96 9.04 -16.80
CA GLU A 472 5.38 9.40 -16.81
C GLU A 472 6.00 9.24 -15.40
N ASN A 473 5.32 9.70 -14.35
CA ASN A 473 5.73 9.52 -12.97
C ASN A 473 5.75 8.04 -12.55
N ASP A 474 4.73 7.28 -12.92
CA ASP A 474 4.65 5.83 -12.69
C ASP A 474 5.82 5.12 -13.38
N LYS A 475 6.10 5.46 -14.64
CA LYS A 475 7.23 4.92 -15.40
C LYS A 475 8.57 5.25 -14.73
N ASN A 476 8.78 6.47 -14.28
CA ASN A 476 10.00 6.89 -13.60
C ASN A 476 10.21 6.12 -12.30
N THR A 477 9.15 5.93 -11.53
CA THR A 477 9.17 5.17 -10.28
C THR A 477 9.41 3.67 -10.53
N ILE A 478 8.73 3.08 -11.52
CA ILE A 478 8.95 1.69 -11.95
C ILE A 478 10.38 1.49 -12.45
N SER A 479 10.95 2.46 -13.16
CA SER A 479 12.35 2.41 -13.61
C SER A 479 13.32 2.47 -12.42
N SER A 480 13.03 3.33 -11.43
CA SER A 480 13.78 3.39 -10.17
C SER A 480 13.74 2.07 -9.39
N ILE A 481 12.59 1.39 -9.38
CA ILE A 481 12.45 0.03 -8.82
C ILE A 481 13.29 -0.98 -9.62
N ALA A 482 13.29 -0.88 -10.95
CA ALA A 482 14.08 -1.76 -11.82
C ALA A 482 15.60 -1.62 -11.60
N ASP A 483 16.03 -0.38 -11.32
CA ASP A 483 17.43 -0.02 -11.10
C ASP A 483 17.86 -0.11 -9.63
N LYS A 484 16.93 -0.50 -8.74
CA LYS A 484 17.12 -0.71 -7.29
C LYS A 484 17.48 0.56 -6.51
N THR A 485 17.12 1.74 -7.03
CA THR A 485 17.20 2.98 -6.24
C THR A 485 16.10 3.04 -5.18
N ILE A 486 14.93 2.47 -5.48
CA ILE A 486 13.86 2.17 -4.51
C ILE A 486 13.95 0.70 -4.12
N ASP A 487 14.34 0.42 -2.86
CA ASP A 487 14.45 -0.95 -2.36
C ASP A 487 13.10 -1.50 -1.89
N ILE A 488 12.30 -1.96 -2.86
CA ILE A 488 11.07 -2.70 -2.60
C ILE A 488 11.12 -4.04 -3.32
N LYS A 489 10.50 -5.06 -2.72
CA LYS A 489 10.50 -6.42 -3.29
C LYS A 489 9.44 -6.60 -4.38
N THR A 490 8.29 -5.94 -4.21
CA THR A 490 7.14 -6.02 -5.13
C THR A 490 6.36 -4.69 -5.15
N PHE A 491 5.56 -4.46 -6.17
CA PHE A 491 4.66 -3.32 -6.30
C PHE A 491 3.40 -3.76 -7.08
N ASP A 492 2.30 -3.03 -6.97
CA ASP A 492 1.10 -3.23 -7.79
C ASP A 492 0.99 -2.13 -8.85
N TYR A 493 0.57 -2.51 -10.05
CA TYR A 493 0.28 -1.57 -11.12
C TYR A 493 -1.01 -1.99 -11.81
N ASP A 494 -2.01 -1.12 -11.78
CA ASP A 494 -3.33 -1.33 -12.40
C ASP A 494 -4.03 -2.61 -11.89
N GLY A 495 -3.98 -2.84 -10.57
CA GLY A 495 -4.58 -4.00 -9.90
C GLY A 495 -3.82 -5.30 -10.12
N ARG A 496 -2.59 -5.24 -10.64
CA ARG A 496 -1.71 -6.39 -10.84
C ARG A 496 -0.37 -6.19 -10.14
N LYS A 497 -0.02 -7.16 -9.28
CA LYS A 497 1.28 -7.21 -8.60
C LYS A 497 2.44 -7.68 -9.50
N TYR A 498 3.56 -6.99 -9.42
CA TYR A 498 4.85 -7.25 -10.07
C TYR A 498 5.96 -7.41 -9.04
N LYS A 499 6.97 -8.21 -9.35
CA LYS A 499 8.26 -8.20 -8.63
C LYS A 499 9.11 -7.03 -9.12
N ALA A 500 10.02 -6.52 -8.29
CA ALA A 500 10.96 -5.48 -8.71
C ALA A 500 11.73 -5.86 -9.99
N LYS A 501 12.15 -7.12 -10.12
CA LYS A 501 12.79 -7.63 -11.35
C LYS A 501 11.89 -7.68 -12.59
N GLU A 502 10.58 -7.61 -12.42
CA GLU A 502 9.57 -7.61 -13.48
C GLU A 502 9.20 -6.18 -13.90
N ALA A 503 9.74 -5.14 -13.23
CA ALA A 503 9.53 -3.73 -13.58
C ALA A 503 9.87 -3.43 -15.05
N LYS A 504 10.96 -4.01 -15.56
CA LYS A 504 11.38 -3.84 -16.97
C LYS A 504 10.38 -4.38 -18.00
N ILE A 505 9.40 -5.18 -17.59
CA ILE A 505 8.33 -5.70 -18.46
C ILE A 505 7.25 -4.64 -18.70
N LEU A 506 7.05 -3.73 -17.73
CA LEU A 506 6.03 -2.68 -17.81
C LEU A 506 6.48 -1.50 -18.67
N THR A 507 7.76 -1.13 -18.61
CA THR A 507 8.30 0.06 -19.28
C THR A 507 7.86 0.17 -20.75
N PRO A 508 7.97 -0.89 -21.60
CA PRO A 508 7.56 -0.77 -23.01
C PRO A 508 6.06 -0.53 -23.21
N LYS A 509 5.21 -1.06 -22.31
CA LYS A 509 3.74 -0.85 -22.37
C LYS A 509 3.34 0.55 -21.93
N LEU A 510 4.08 1.10 -20.97
CA LEU A 510 3.91 2.49 -20.55
C LEU A 510 4.40 3.43 -21.64
N ASP A 511 5.52 3.13 -22.29
CA ASP A 511 6.04 3.90 -23.42
C ASP A 511 5.02 3.99 -24.56
N GLU A 512 4.36 2.88 -24.91
CA GLU A 512 3.32 2.86 -25.94
C GLU A 512 2.12 3.74 -25.57
N GLN A 513 1.65 3.67 -24.32
CA GLN A 513 0.53 4.49 -23.83
C GLN A 513 0.89 5.97 -23.74
N ILE A 514 2.07 6.29 -23.20
CA ILE A 514 2.63 7.64 -23.12
C ILE A 514 2.72 8.22 -24.53
N LYS A 515 3.28 7.47 -25.49
CA LYS A 515 3.40 7.92 -26.88
C LYS A 515 2.04 8.23 -27.49
N LYS A 516 1.04 7.36 -27.30
CA LYS A 516 -0.31 7.57 -27.82
C LYS A 516 -0.94 8.84 -27.24
N LEU A 517 -0.85 9.04 -25.93
CA LEU A 517 -1.37 10.24 -25.27
C LEU A 517 -0.61 11.49 -25.71
N GLN A 518 0.70 11.42 -25.86
CA GLN A 518 1.51 12.51 -26.39
C GLN A 518 1.07 12.89 -27.82
N GLU A 519 0.75 11.93 -28.68
CA GLU A 519 0.20 12.20 -30.02
C GLU A 519 -1.17 12.89 -29.94
N GLU A 520 -2.08 12.41 -29.10
CA GLU A 520 -3.41 13.02 -28.90
C GLU A 520 -3.32 14.45 -28.34
N ILE A 521 -2.45 14.68 -27.37
CA ILE A 521 -2.16 16.00 -26.77
C ILE A 521 -1.49 16.91 -27.81
N THR A 522 -0.53 16.41 -28.59
CA THR A 522 0.11 17.19 -29.66
C THR A 522 -0.91 17.62 -30.70
N GLN A 523 -1.86 16.75 -31.06
CA GLN A 523 -2.92 17.12 -31.98
C GLN A 523 -3.84 18.20 -31.39
N ASN A 524 -4.11 18.18 -30.09
CA ASN A 524 -4.88 19.23 -29.42
C ASN A 524 -4.10 20.56 -29.38
N ASP A 525 -2.79 20.51 -29.14
CA ASP A 525 -1.91 21.67 -29.20
C ASP A 525 -1.86 22.24 -30.65
N ILE A 526 -1.77 21.39 -31.68
CA ILE A 526 -1.88 21.81 -33.10
C ILE A 526 -3.23 22.48 -33.39
N ASN A 527 -4.31 22.02 -32.78
CA ASN A 527 -5.62 22.65 -32.98
C ASN A 527 -5.76 23.99 -32.23
N THR A 528 -4.86 24.27 -31.27
CA THR A 528 -4.87 25.48 -30.45
C THR A 528 -4.16 26.66 -31.13
N PHE A 529 -3.08 26.39 -31.88
CA PHE A 529 -2.24 27.39 -32.54
C PHE A 529 -2.45 27.40 -34.05
#